data_AF-D4Z7N7-F1
#
_entry.id   AF-D4Z7N7-F1
#
_cell.length_a   1.000
_cell.length_b   1.000
_cell.length_c   1.000
_cell.angle_alpha   90.00
_cell.angle_beta   90.00
_cell.angle_gamma   90.00
#
_symmetry.space_group_name_H-M   'P 1'
#
loop_
_entity.id
_entity.type
_entity.pdbx_description
1 polymer ?
#
loop_
_entity_poly.entity_id
_entity_poly.type
_entity_poly.pdbx_seq_one_letter_code
_entity_poly.pdbx_strand_id
1 'polypeptide(L)'
;MLGRLILGGALAAAATPALAAGEPVTRLVDCRSGSCLLVSGRREDAAVPVAINGHAVPVDGARKWRVRLPVDTVRSWSLPHERTITVAVGGKASEARLPLGLLGRSERLTMLVVRAK
;
A
#
# COMPACT_ATOMS: atom_id res chain seq x y z
N MET A 1 -42.27 -51.56 6.08
CA MET A 1 -41.36 -50.65 6.78
C MET A 1 -40.09 -50.53 5.95
N LEU A 2 -39.96 -49.47 5.14
CA LEU A 2 -38.79 -49.25 4.27
C LEU A 2 -37.92 -48.14 4.91
N GLY A 3 -36.72 -48.50 5.34
CA GLY A 3 -35.80 -47.64 6.09
C GLY A 3 -35.22 -46.52 5.25
N ARG A 4 -35.32 -45.28 5.75
CA ARG A 4 -34.67 -44.08 5.20
C ARG A 4 -33.20 -44.07 5.63
N LEU A 5 -32.29 -44.30 4.69
CA LEU A 5 -30.88 -43.95 4.82
C LEU A 5 -30.70 -42.47 4.49
N ILE A 6 -30.41 -41.65 5.50
CA ILE A 6 -30.02 -40.25 5.33
C ILE A 6 -28.48 -40.24 5.25
N LEU A 7 -27.94 -40.07 4.04
CA LEU A 7 -26.51 -39.83 3.84
C LEU A 7 -26.18 -38.39 4.28
N GLY A 8 -25.42 -38.25 5.36
CA GLY A 8 -24.83 -36.99 5.78
C GLY A 8 -23.70 -36.57 4.84
N GLY A 9 -23.90 -35.47 4.11
CA GLY A 9 -22.85 -34.83 3.31
C GLY A 9 -21.97 -33.94 4.17
N ALA A 10 -20.70 -34.31 4.32
CA ALA A 10 -19.69 -33.50 4.99
C ALA A 10 -19.38 -32.23 4.17
N LEU A 11 -19.61 -31.05 4.76
CA LEU A 11 -19.16 -29.78 4.22
C LEU A 11 -17.64 -29.66 4.36
N ALA A 12 -16.92 -29.91 3.27
CA ALA A 12 -15.49 -29.59 3.17
C ALA A 12 -15.32 -28.08 3.04
N ALA A 13 -15.05 -27.40 4.16
CA ALA A 13 -14.62 -26.01 4.16
C ALA A 13 -13.21 -25.94 3.56
N ALA A 14 -13.11 -25.56 2.28
CA ALA A 14 -11.84 -25.27 1.64
C ALA A 14 -11.25 -24.00 2.27
N ALA A 15 -10.30 -24.16 3.19
CA ALA A 15 -9.47 -23.06 3.66
C ALA A 15 -8.56 -22.61 2.52
N THR A 16 -8.88 -21.47 1.90
CA THR A 16 -7.98 -20.85 0.92
C THR A 16 -6.70 -20.40 1.63
N PRO A 17 -5.52 -20.80 1.15
CA PRO A 17 -4.27 -20.33 1.73
C PRO A 17 -4.17 -18.82 1.54
N ALA A 18 -4.17 -18.08 2.65
CA ALA A 18 -3.78 -16.67 2.66
C ALA A 18 -2.26 -16.62 2.46
N LEU A 19 -1.81 -16.71 1.21
CA LEU A 19 -0.45 -16.34 0.86
C LEU A 19 -0.29 -14.86 1.24
N ALA A 20 0.47 -14.59 2.30
CA ALA A 20 0.83 -13.24 2.71
C ALA A 20 1.58 -12.59 1.54
N ALA A 21 0.85 -11.81 0.74
CA ALA A 21 1.45 -10.96 -0.27
C ALA A 21 2.40 -10.02 0.46
N GLY A 22 3.68 -10.00 0.05
CA GLY A 22 4.68 -9.16 0.71
C GLY A 22 4.20 -7.71 0.82
N GLU A 23 4.29 -7.15 2.03
CA GLU A 23 3.78 -5.81 2.33
C GLU A 23 4.33 -4.77 1.35
N PRO A 24 3.50 -3.81 0.91
CA PRO A 24 3.98 -2.73 0.07
C PRO A 24 5.04 -1.89 0.76
N VAL A 25 6.07 -1.50 0.03
CA VAL A 25 7.21 -0.74 0.54
C VAL A 25 7.22 0.64 -0.10
N THR A 26 7.47 1.67 0.71
CA THR A 26 7.62 3.05 0.24
C THR A 26 9.06 3.54 0.39
N ARG A 27 9.49 4.42 -0.53
CA ARG A 27 10.76 5.15 -0.46
C ARG A 27 10.59 6.54 -1.06
N LEU A 28 11.30 7.52 -0.51
CA LEU A 28 11.43 8.83 -1.16
C LEU A 28 12.51 8.72 -2.25
N VAL A 29 12.20 9.19 -3.45
CA VAL A 29 13.11 9.21 -4.60
C VAL A 29 13.00 10.54 -5.34
N ASP A 30 14.01 10.84 -6.16
CA ASP A 30 13.97 12.00 -7.05
C ASP A 30 13.12 11.72 -8.30
N CYS A 31 12.43 12.78 -8.72
CA CYS A 31 11.59 12.88 -9.91
C CYS A 31 11.95 14.15 -10.69
N ARG A 32 11.50 14.25 -11.95
CA ARG A 32 11.79 15.42 -12.80
C ARG A 32 11.37 16.75 -12.16
N SER A 33 10.28 16.75 -11.40
CA SER A 33 9.67 17.95 -10.80
C SER A 33 9.85 18.04 -9.28
N GLY A 34 10.90 17.41 -8.71
CA GLY A 34 11.16 17.40 -7.27
C GLY A 34 11.17 15.98 -6.70
N SER A 35 10.59 15.77 -5.52
CA SER A 35 10.56 14.44 -4.87
C SER A 35 9.27 13.69 -5.16
N CYS A 36 9.38 12.36 -5.25
CA CYS A 36 8.25 11.44 -5.32
C CYS A 36 8.33 10.36 -4.24
N LEU A 37 7.17 9.89 -3.82
CA LEU A 37 7.04 8.62 -3.14
C LEU A 37 7.04 7.49 -4.16
N LEU A 38 8.07 6.65 -4.14
CA LEU A 38 8.07 5.36 -4.82
C LEU A 38 7.33 4.35 -3.94
N VAL A 39 6.21 3.85 -4.41
CA VAL A 39 5.49 2.72 -3.79
C VAL A 39 5.73 1.49 -4.64
N SER A 40 6.03 0.36 -4.00
CA SER A 40 6.30 -0.90 -4.69
C SER A 40 5.67 -2.07 -3.97
N GLY A 41 5.30 -3.11 -4.71
CA GLY A 41 4.64 -4.26 -4.14
C GLY A 41 4.55 -5.44 -5.11
N ARG A 42 3.69 -6.39 -4.75
CA ARG A 42 3.40 -7.58 -5.57
C ARG A 42 1.91 -7.71 -5.85
N ARG A 43 1.56 -8.31 -6.99
CA ARG A 43 0.21 -8.72 -7.37
C ARG A 43 0.25 -10.04 -8.12
N GLU A 44 -0.88 -10.74 -8.16
CA GLU A 44 -0.99 -12.04 -8.80
C GLU A 44 -0.91 -11.94 -10.34
N ASP A 45 -1.49 -10.89 -10.92
CA ASP A 45 -1.50 -10.65 -12.36
C ASP A 45 -1.48 -9.15 -12.71
N ALA A 46 -1.03 -8.81 -13.93
CA ALA A 46 -0.96 -7.43 -14.41
C ALA A 46 -2.33 -6.74 -14.54
N ALA A 47 -3.42 -7.50 -14.70
CA ALA A 47 -4.79 -6.99 -14.74
C ALA A 47 -5.32 -6.59 -13.35
N VAL A 48 -4.68 -7.03 -12.27
CA VAL A 48 -5.13 -6.72 -10.90
C VAL A 48 -4.86 -5.24 -10.60
N PRO A 49 -5.89 -4.43 -10.30
CA PRO A 49 -5.72 -3.00 -10.09
C PRO A 49 -5.01 -2.70 -8.76
N VAL A 50 -4.33 -1.56 -8.71
CA VAL A 50 -3.68 -1.02 -7.52
C VAL A 50 -4.27 0.36 -7.22
N ALA A 51 -4.58 0.60 -5.94
CA ALA A 51 -5.03 1.90 -5.47
C ALA A 51 -4.23 2.35 -4.24
N ILE A 52 -4.02 3.66 -4.12
CA ILE A 52 -3.31 4.33 -3.02
C ILE A 52 -4.28 5.32 -2.38
N ASN A 53 -4.57 5.16 -1.09
CA ASN A 53 -5.58 5.93 -0.36
C ASN A 53 -6.93 6.02 -1.11
N GLY A 54 -7.35 4.91 -1.73
CA GLY A 54 -8.60 4.85 -2.50
C GLY A 54 -8.50 5.38 -3.95
N HIS A 55 -7.38 5.98 -4.35
CA HIS A 55 -7.16 6.44 -5.71
C HIS A 55 -6.53 5.34 -6.58
N ALA A 56 -7.20 4.94 -7.66
CA ALA A 56 -6.61 4.01 -8.63
C ALA A 56 -5.39 4.65 -9.31
N VAL A 57 -4.28 3.92 -9.38
CA VAL A 57 -3.02 4.43 -9.94
C VAL A 57 -2.50 3.54 -11.07
N PRO A 58 -1.96 4.12 -12.16
CA PRO A 58 -1.20 3.35 -13.12
C PRO A 58 0.12 2.90 -12.47
N VAL A 59 0.51 1.65 -12.72
CA VAL A 59 1.73 1.06 -12.16
C VAL A 59 2.64 0.54 -13.27
N ASP A 60 3.94 0.67 -13.05
CA ASP A 60 4.96 0.04 -13.91
C ASP A 60 5.18 -1.41 -13.47
N GLY A 61 5.17 -2.33 -14.43
CA GLY A 61 5.44 -3.75 -14.22
C GLY A 61 4.20 -4.64 -14.00
N ALA A 62 4.39 -5.95 -14.13
CA ALA A 62 3.33 -6.95 -13.98
C ALA A 62 3.20 -7.41 -12.52
N ARG A 63 3.67 -8.61 -12.17
CA ARG A 63 3.55 -9.17 -10.82
C ARG A 63 4.34 -8.42 -9.76
N LYS A 64 5.53 -7.93 -10.10
CA LYS A 64 6.26 -6.94 -9.29
C LYS A 64 5.98 -5.59 -9.91
N TRP A 65 5.43 -4.68 -9.12
CA TRP A 65 4.99 -3.39 -9.61
C TRP A 65 5.57 -2.25 -8.79
N ARG A 66 5.59 -1.07 -9.40
CA ARG A 66 5.94 0.18 -8.72
C ARG A 66 5.17 1.35 -9.30
N VAL A 67 5.01 2.40 -8.51
CA VAL A 67 4.46 3.68 -8.94
C VAL A 67 5.24 4.80 -8.28
N ARG A 68 5.42 5.90 -9.00
CA ARG A 68 6.00 7.14 -8.46
C ARG A 68 4.88 8.17 -8.36
N LEU A 69 4.61 8.64 -7.15
CA LEU A 69 3.63 9.67 -6.88
C LEU A 69 4.36 10.94 -6.43
N PRO A 70 4.12 12.11 -7.04
CA PRO A 70 4.63 13.37 -6.52
C PRO A 70 4.23 13.55 -5.06
N VAL A 71 5.13 14.10 -4.23
CA VAL A 71 4.84 14.30 -2.79
C VAL A 71 3.59 15.15 -2.57
N ASP A 72 3.34 16.14 -3.42
CA ASP A 72 2.14 16.99 -3.34
C ASP A 72 0.85 16.19 -3.59
N THR A 73 0.89 15.22 -4.51
CA THR A 73 -0.23 14.30 -4.73
C THR A 73 -0.48 13.46 -3.48
N VAL A 74 0.57 12.88 -2.90
CA VAL A 74 0.44 12.09 -1.65
C VAL A 74 -0.11 12.96 -0.52
N ARG A 75 0.34 14.21 -0.38
CA ARG A 75 -0.19 15.18 0.59
C ARG A 75 -1.68 15.46 0.38
N SER A 76 -2.12 15.61 -0.86
CA SER A 76 -3.54 15.85 -1.17
C SER A 76 -4.46 14.65 -0.90
N TRP A 77 -3.89 13.43 -0.88
CA TRP A 77 -4.64 12.18 -0.66
C TRP A 77 -4.54 11.65 0.77
N SER A 78 -3.75 12.29 1.63
CA SER A 78 -3.49 11.83 2.98
C SER A 78 -4.06 12.80 4.00
N LEU A 79 -4.36 12.31 5.19
CA LEU A 79 -4.64 13.19 6.32
C LEU A 79 -3.34 13.91 6.73
N PRO A 80 -3.43 15.12 7.32
CA PRO A 80 -2.26 15.79 7.87
C PRO A 80 -1.52 14.88 8.85
N HIS A 81 -0.19 14.78 8.70
CA HIS A 81 0.71 14.00 9.56
C HIS A 81 0.51 12.47 9.54
N GLU A 82 -0.20 11.93 8.56
CA GLU A 82 -0.33 10.49 8.41
C GLU A 82 1.05 9.83 8.28
N ARG A 83 1.21 8.69 8.94
CA ARG A 83 2.49 7.95 8.98
C ARG A 83 2.49 6.72 8.08
N THR A 84 1.32 6.39 7.54
CA THR A 84 1.06 5.29 6.64
C THR A 84 0.20 5.78 5.48
N ILE A 85 0.15 5.00 4.41
CA ILE A 85 -0.85 5.10 3.35
C ILE A 85 -1.53 3.74 3.21
N THR A 86 -2.80 3.74 2.82
CA THR A 86 -3.51 2.54 2.44
C THR A 86 -3.14 2.17 1.01
N VAL A 87 -2.66 0.95 0.82
CA VAL A 87 -2.39 0.36 -0.49
C VAL A 87 -3.34 -0.81 -0.69
N ALA A 88 -4.21 -0.71 -1.69
CA ALA A 88 -5.13 -1.77 -2.06
C ALA A 88 -4.69 -2.44 -3.37
N VAL A 89 -4.58 -3.77 -3.35
CA VAL A 89 -4.27 -4.60 -4.53
C VAL A 89 -5.42 -5.58 -4.74
N GLY A 90 -6.14 -5.45 -5.84
CA GLY A 90 -7.32 -6.29 -6.10
C GLY A 90 -8.39 -6.22 -4.99
N GLY A 91 -8.55 -5.03 -4.39
CA GLY A 91 -9.49 -4.79 -3.29
C GLY A 91 -8.99 -5.19 -1.89
N LYS A 92 -7.84 -5.87 -1.78
CA LYS A 92 -7.22 -6.19 -0.48
C LYS A 92 -6.35 -5.02 -0.03
N ALA A 93 -6.78 -4.34 1.04
CA ALA A 93 -6.08 -3.21 1.62
C ALA A 93 -5.00 -3.65 2.61
N SER A 94 -3.88 -2.92 2.62
CA SER A 94 -2.78 -3.05 3.58
C SER A 94 -2.17 -1.66 3.82
N GLU A 95 -1.58 -1.45 4.99
CA GLU A 95 -0.90 -0.19 5.28
C GLU A 95 0.58 -0.25 4.91
N ALA A 96 1.08 0.82 4.30
CA ALA A 96 2.50 0.99 4.01
C ALA A 96 3.05 2.21 4.75
N ARG A 97 4.12 2.02 5.54
CA ARG A 97 4.76 3.12 6.28
C ARG A 97 5.35 4.14 5.32
N LEU A 98 5.17 5.42 5.63
CA LEU A 98 5.77 6.53 4.90
C LEU A 98 7.18 6.84 5.43
N PRO A 99 8.07 7.41 4.59
CA PRO A 99 9.34 7.95 5.04
C PRO A 99 9.11 9.02 6.11
N LEU A 100 10.00 9.06 7.09
CA LEU A 100 9.94 10.05 8.17
C LEU A 100 9.94 11.48 7.60
N GLY A 101 9.07 12.32 8.13
CA GLY A 101 8.97 13.73 7.72
C GLY A 101 8.25 13.98 6.39
N LEU A 102 7.86 12.94 5.63
CA LEU A 102 7.22 13.11 4.31
C LEU A 102 6.01 14.05 4.34
N LEU A 103 5.12 13.83 5.32
CA LEU A 103 3.90 14.63 5.54
C LEU A 103 4.03 15.58 6.74
N GLY A 104 5.27 15.87 7.17
CA GLY A 104 5.53 16.88 8.19
C GLY A 104 5.12 18.28 7.71
N ARG A 105 4.88 19.18 8.67
CA ARG A 105 4.71 20.61 8.38
C ARG A 105 5.98 21.15 7.74
N SER A 106 5.84 21.91 6.65
CA SER A 106 6.89 22.76 6.12
C SER A 106 6.96 24.04 6.95
N GLU A 107 7.23 23.94 8.24
CA GLU A 107 7.66 25.13 8.98
C GLU A 107 9.07 25.47 8.52
N ARG A 108 9.27 26.71 8.07
CA ARG A 108 10.62 27.20 7.78
C ARG A 108 11.36 27.28 9.11
N LEU A 109 12.32 26.38 9.30
CA LEU A 109 13.23 26.46 10.43
C LEU A 109 14.13 27.69 10.24
N THR A 110 13.93 28.71 11.08
CA THR A 110 14.74 29.94 11.03
C THR A 110 16.18 29.68 11.46
N MET A 111 16.42 28.81 12.44
CA MET A 111 17.77 28.38 12.85
C MET A 111 17.69 27.05 13.62
N LEU A 112 18.56 26.10 13.32
CA LEU A 112 18.81 24.91 14.14
C LEU A 112 20.23 25.00 14.71
N VAL A 113 20.35 25.19 16.03
CA VAL A 113 21.65 25.21 16.71
C VAL A 113 21.95 23.82 17.26
N VAL A 114 22.96 23.15 16.71
CA VAL A 114 23.48 21.88 17.23
C VAL A 114 24.76 22.16 18.01
N ARG A 115 24.78 21.83 19.30
CA ARG A 115 26.00 21.91 20.13
C ARG A 115 26.45 20.50 20.47
N ALA A 116 27.67 20.15 20.09
CA ALA A 116 28.36 18.99 20.63
C ALA A 116 28.93 19.35 22.01
N LYS A 117 29.00 18.35 22.89
CA LYS A 117 29.59 18.49 24.22
C LYS A 117 31.09 18.19 24.17
#